data_AF-A0A4D4JZH7-F1
#
_entry.id   AF-A0A4D4JZH7-F1
#
_cell.length_a   1.000
_cell.length_b   1.000
_cell.length_c   1.000
_cell.angle_alpha   90.00
_cell.angle_beta   90.00
_cell.angle_gamma   90.00
#
_symmetry.space_group_name_H-M   'P 1'
#
loop_
_entity.id
_entity.type
_entity.pdbx_description
1 polymer ?
#
loop_
_entity_poly.entity_id
_entity_poly.type
_entity_poly.pdbx_seq_one_letter_code
_entity_poly.pdbx_strand_id
1 'polypeptide(L)'
;MRRIADLYPGEAKTDAKDAAVIADAARTMPHTPRSLEPTDEITAELTVLVGFDQDLAAEATRTSKRIRGLLTQFHPSLERVLGPRLGHQPVTWLLERYGSPAALRKAGRRRPAEVIRPKAPRITQALLRLARHRISVLFAMLRGGIFYQPGPPRLI
;
A
#
# COMPACT_ATOMS: atom_id res chain seq x y z
N MET A 1 -24.69 -12.03 2.84
CA MET A 1 -25.01 -11.08 3.93
C MET A 1 -24.97 -9.67 3.35
N ARG A 2 -26.05 -8.88 3.48
CA ARG A 2 -26.05 -7.45 3.11
C ARG A 2 -25.55 -6.63 4.31
N ARG A 3 -24.73 -5.61 4.08
CA ARG A 3 -24.26 -4.72 5.16
C ARG A 3 -25.25 -3.58 5.33
N ILE A 4 -25.45 -3.11 6.57
CA ILE A 4 -26.32 -1.97 6.88
C ILE A 4 -25.90 -0.70 6.11
N ALA A 5 -24.60 -0.49 5.92
CA ALA A 5 -24.07 0.63 5.15
C ALA A 5 -24.58 0.66 3.69
N ASP A 6 -24.90 -0.50 3.12
CA ASP A 6 -25.39 -0.63 1.73
C ASP A 6 -26.82 -0.10 1.57
N LEU A 7 -27.54 0.15 2.67
CA LEU A 7 -28.90 0.70 2.67
C LEU A 7 -28.91 2.24 2.61
N TYR A 8 -27.76 2.90 2.79
CA TYR A 8 -27.64 4.36 2.84
C TYR A 8 -27.04 4.90 1.53
N PRO A 9 -27.63 5.96 0.94
CA PRO A 9 -27.18 6.50 -0.34
C PRO A 9 -25.73 7.01 -0.29
N GLY A 10 -24.99 6.82 -1.39
CA GLY A 10 -23.62 7.30 -1.59
C GLY A 10 -22.54 6.21 -1.44
N GLU A 11 -21.62 6.12 -2.41
CA GLU A 11 -20.55 5.10 -2.44
C GLU A 11 -19.23 5.57 -1.78
N ALA A 12 -19.15 6.84 -1.38
CA ALA A 12 -17.94 7.38 -0.78
C ALA A 12 -17.87 6.99 0.71
N LYS A 13 -16.78 6.32 1.09
CA LYS A 13 -16.45 6.08 2.50
C LYS A 13 -16.03 7.40 3.14
N THR A 14 -16.83 7.91 4.08
CA THR A 14 -16.49 9.08 4.88
C THR A 14 -16.82 8.80 6.34
N ASP A 15 -15.98 9.28 7.26
CA ASP A 15 -16.17 9.06 8.69
C ASP A 15 -17.50 9.68 9.18
N ALA A 16 -17.91 10.81 8.59
CA ALA A 16 -19.19 11.44 8.88
C ALA A 16 -20.38 10.56 8.48
N LYS A 17 -20.31 9.87 7.33
CA LYS A 17 -21.35 8.93 6.90
C LYS A 17 -21.36 7.70 7.81
N ASP A 18 -20.20 7.13 8.12
CA ASP A 18 -20.10 5.98 9.01
C ASP A 18 -20.70 6.30 10.39
N ALA A 19 -20.43 7.49 10.94
CA ALA A 19 -21.04 7.97 12.18
C ALA A 19 -22.56 8.10 12.09
N ALA A 20 -23.09 8.66 11.00
CA ALA A 20 -24.54 8.78 10.79
C ALA A 20 -25.22 7.42 10.66
N VAL A 21 -24.61 6.47 9.94
CA VAL A 21 -25.11 5.09 9.79
C VAL A 21 -25.12 4.37 11.14
N ILE A 22 -24.07 4.50 11.95
CA ILE A 22 -24.01 3.91 13.29
C ILE A 22 -25.09 4.51 14.21
N ALA A 23 -25.23 5.84 14.22
CA ALA A 23 -26.23 6.52 15.03
C ALA A 23 -27.66 6.11 14.66
N ASP A 24 -27.97 6.04 13.36
CA ASP A 24 -29.31 5.65 12.91
C ASP A 24 -29.58 4.15 13.13
N ALA A 25 -28.57 3.29 12.97
CA ALA A 25 -28.67 1.87 13.34
C ALA A 25 -28.91 1.68 14.84
N ALA A 26 -28.23 2.43 15.71
CA ALA A 26 -28.45 2.40 17.15
C ALA A 26 -29.87 2.85 17.53
N ARG A 27 -30.41 3.85 16.81
CA ARG A 27 -31.76 4.39 17.02
C ARG A 27 -32.86 3.44 16.54
N THR A 28 -32.71 2.86 15.34
CA THR A 28 -33.77 2.07 14.68
C THR A 28 -33.72 0.58 15.00
N MET A 29 -32.56 0.08 15.44
CA MET A 29 -32.33 -1.34 15.72
C MET A 29 -31.61 -1.54 17.06
N PRO A 30 -32.22 -1.12 18.19
CA PRO A 30 -31.57 -1.10 19.51
C PRO A 30 -31.18 -2.48 20.05
N HIS A 31 -31.74 -3.56 19.50
CA HIS A 31 -31.40 -4.95 19.83
C HIS A 31 -30.12 -5.46 19.12
N THR A 32 -29.57 -4.68 18.17
CA THR A 32 -28.36 -5.04 17.41
C THR A 32 -27.07 -4.74 18.19
N PRO A 33 -26.88 -3.55 18.79
CA PRO A 33 -25.70 -3.30 19.62
C PRO A 33 -25.78 -4.04 20.96
N ARG A 34 -24.66 -4.61 21.39
CA ARG A 34 -24.49 -5.18 22.72
C ARG A 34 -24.11 -4.07 23.71
N SER A 35 -24.84 -3.94 24.81
CA SER A 35 -24.42 -3.04 25.90
C SER A 35 -23.16 -3.57 26.58
N LEU A 36 -22.22 -2.67 26.84
CA LEU A 36 -21.01 -2.92 27.62
C LEU A 36 -20.97 -1.89 28.75
N GLU A 37 -20.77 -2.35 29.97
CA GLU A 37 -20.51 -1.48 31.13
C GLU A 37 -18.98 -1.38 31.29
N PRO A 38 -18.34 -0.31 30.80
CA PRO A 38 -16.90 -0.17 30.93
C PRO A 38 -16.55 0.09 32.40
N THR A 39 -15.61 -0.70 32.93
CA THR A 39 -14.94 -0.35 34.18
C THR A 39 -13.76 0.59 33.90
N ASP A 40 -13.32 1.34 34.90
CA ASP A 40 -12.14 2.22 34.78
C ASP A 40 -10.89 1.45 34.36
N GLU A 41 -10.74 0.21 34.85
CA GLU A 41 -9.66 -0.71 34.49
C GLU A 41 -9.70 -1.10 33.00
N ILE A 42 -10.87 -1.56 32.50
CA ILE A 42 -11.04 -1.91 31.07
C ILE A 42 -10.78 -0.69 30.19
N THR A 43 -11.23 0.49 30.61
CA THR A 43 -11.03 1.74 29.88
C THR A 43 -9.55 2.10 29.80
N ALA A 44 -8.81 1.97 30.92
CA ALA A 44 -7.38 2.20 30.96
C ALA A 44 -6.61 1.20 30.06
N GLU A 45 -6.93 -0.09 30.13
CA GLU A 45 -6.30 -1.13 29.30
C GLU A 45 -6.55 -0.89 27.79
N LEU A 46 -7.80 -0.61 27.41
CA LEU A 46 -8.15 -0.30 26.03
C LEU A 46 -7.46 0.98 25.56
N THR A 47 -7.33 1.99 26.41
CA THR A 47 -6.62 3.24 26.08
C THR A 47 -5.15 2.95 25.76
N VAL A 48 -4.50 2.12 26.58
CA VAL A 48 -3.11 1.69 26.34
C VAL A 48 -3.00 0.92 25.01
N LEU A 49 -3.90 -0.04 24.76
CA LEU A 49 -3.86 -0.84 23.54
C LEU A 49 -4.11 0.00 22.27
N VAL A 50 -5.06 0.92 22.32
CA VAL A 50 -5.34 1.86 21.22
C VAL A 50 -4.16 2.79 20.99
N GLY A 51 -3.49 3.25 22.06
CA GLY A 51 -2.26 4.03 21.95
C GLY A 51 -1.16 3.25 21.21
N PHE A 52 -0.95 1.99 21.57
CA PHE A 52 0.01 1.13 20.87
C PHE A 52 -0.34 0.93 19.38
N ASP A 53 -1.61 0.72 19.05
CA ASP A 53 -2.04 0.56 17.66
C ASP A 53 -1.78 1.85 16.84
N GLN A 54 -2.07 3.02 17.42
CA GLN A 54 -1.80 4.32 16.81
C GLN A 54 -0.31 4.54 16.58
N ASP A 55 0.53 4.22 17.56
CA ASP A 55 1.98 4.31 17.44
C ASP A 55 2.52 3.39 16.33
N LEU A 56 2.07 2.13 16.29
CA LEU A 56 2.43 1.18 15.24
C LEU A 56 2.00 1.65 13.86
N ALA A 57 0.81 2.21 13.72
CA ALA A 57 0.32 2.77 12.46
C ALA A 57 1.18 3.97 12.01
N ALA A 58 1.57 4.84 12.95
CA ALA A 58 2.46 5.95 12.69
C ALA A 58 3.85 5.47 12.26
N GLU A 59 4.41 4.46 12.92
CA GLU A 59 5.71 3.86 12.59
C GLU A 59 5.70 3.18 11.21
N ALA A 60 4.64 2.42 10.90
CA ALA A 60 4.48 1.81 9.58
C ALA A 60 4.42 2.87 8.47
N THR A 61 3.73 3.97 8.71
CA THR A 61 3.64 5.11 7.78
C THR A 61 5.00 5.79 7.62
N ARG A 62 5.69 6.07 8.74
CA ARG A 62 7.01 6.71 8.75
C ARG A 62 8.04 5.86 8.01
N THR A 63 8.06 4.56 8.28
CA THR A 63 8.96 3.60 7.62
C THR A 63 8.67 3.50 6.13
N SER A 64 7.39 3.43 5.74
CA SER A 64 6.99 3.43 4.33
C SER A 64 7.46 4.70 3.62
N LYS A 65 7.25 5.87 4.21
CA LYS A 65 7.73 7.15 3.65
C LYS A 65 9.25 7.18 3.50
N ARG A 66 9.99 6.64 4.48
CA ARG A 66 11.46 6.54 4.42
C ARG A 66 11.94 5.60 3.30
N ILE A 67 11.30 4.44 3.13
CA ILE A 67 11.58 3.51 2.02
C ILE A 67 11.33 4.19 0.68
N ARG A 68 10.21 4.93 0.54
CA ARG A 68 9.94 5.71 -0.68
C ARG A 68 11.01 6.75 -0.93
N GLY A 69 11.44 7.49 0.09
CA GLY A 69 12.55 8.44 -0.01
C GLY A 69 13.84 7.82 -0.54
N LEU A 70 14.23 6.66 0.00
CA LEU A 70 15.39 5.91 -0.49
C LEU A 70 15.21 5.43 -1.94
N LEU A 71 14.04 4.87 -2.27
CA LEU A 71 13.75 4.43 -3.63
C LEU A 71 13.75 5.60 -4.62
N THR A 72 13.28 6.78 -4.25
CA THR A 72 13.34 7.98 -5.08
C THR A 72 14.79 8.40 -5.35
N GLN A 73 15.65 8.38 -4.33
CA GLN A 73 17.04 8.79 -4.48
C GLN A 73 17.84 7.83 -5.38
N PHE A 74 17.71 6.52 -5.15
CA PHE A 74 18.54 5.53 -5.84
C PHE A 74 17.90 4.94 -7.10
N HIS A 75 16.56 4.90 -7.17
CA HIS A 75 15.85 4.18 -8.22
C HIS A 75 14.42 4.69 -8.50
N PRO A 76 14.24 5.90 -9.06
CA PRO A 76 12.92 6.55 -9.25
C PRO A 76 11.89 5.73 -10.05
N SER A 77 12.34 4.84 -10.93
CA SER A 77 11.45 3.99 -11.72
C SER A 77 10.89 2.79 -10.95
N LEU A 78 11.56 2.37 -9.87
CA LEU A 78 11.09 1.32 -8.97
C LEU A 78 10.14 1.90 -7.92
N GLU A 79 10.40 3.13 -7.44
CA GLU A 79 9.46 3.87 -6.59
C GLU A 79 8.10 4.01 -7.29
N ARG A 80 8.06 4.40 -8.56
CA ARG A 80 6.79 4.52 -9.32
C ARG A 80 5.97 3.23 -9.38
N VAL A 81 6.60 2.06 -9.27
CA VAL A 81 5.92 0.76 -9.35
C VAL A 81 5.57 0.20 -7.98
N LEU A 82 6.49 0.33 -7.00
CA LEU A 82 6.36 -0.27 -5.67
C LEU A 82 5.86 0.72 -4.61
N GLY A 83 6.18 2.01 -4.73
CA GLY A 83 5.90 3.07 -3.76
C GLY A 83 4.43 3.16 -3.36
N PRO A 84 3.48 3.26 -4.32
CA PRO A 84 2.04 3.25 -4.02
C PRO A 84 1.54 1.94 -3.38
N ARG A 85 2.37 0.90 -3.34
CA ARG A 85 2.00 -0.46 -2.95
C ARG A 85 2.80 -1.01 -1.78
N LEU A 86 3.59 -0.18 -1.09
CA LEU A 86 4.44 -0.62 0.02
C LEU A 86 3.65 -1.21 1.20
N GLY A 87 2.39 -0.80 1.39
CA GLY A 87 1.49 -1.42 2.38
C GLY A 87 0.99 -2.81 1.99
N HIS A 88 1.24 -3.28 0.77
CA HIS A 88 0.87 -4.64 0.37
C HIS A 88 1.97 -5.63 0.75
N GLN A 89 1.61 -6.62 1.57
CA GLN A 89 2.52 -7.67 2.07
C GLN A 89 3.42 -8.32 0.99
N PRO A 90 2.96 -8.59 -0.26
CA PRO A 90 3.84 -9.15 -1.29
C PRO A 90 4.97 -8.20 -1.74
N VAL A 91 4.79 -6.89 -1.62
CA VAL A 91 5.84 -5.89 -1.91
C VAL A 91 6.84 -5.84 -0.78
N THR A 92 6.40 -5.87 0.47
CA THR A 92 7.29 -5.94 1.64
C THR A 92 8.15 -7.19 1.57
N TRP A 93 7.56 -8.35 1.26
CA TRP A 93 8.29 -9.60 1.10
C TRP A 93 9.31 -9.56 -0.06
N LEU A 94 9.00 -8.86 -1.15
CA LEU A 94 9.97 -8.63 -2.23
C LEU A 94 11.20 -7.86 -1.72
N LEU A 95 10.94 -6.79 -0.95
CA LEU A 95 11.97 -5.92 -0.42
C LEU A 95 12.78 -6.62 0.66
N GLU A 96 12.18 -7.45 1.51
CA GLU A 96 12.89 -8.29 2.46
C GLU A 96 13.79 -9.31 1.75
N ARG A 97 13.26 -9.98 0.73
CA ARG A 97 13.97 -11.08 0.06
C ARG A 97 15.12 -10.62 -0.83
N TYR A 98 15.01 -9.45 -1.44
CA TYR A 98 16.04 -8.94 -2.33
C TYR A 98 16.78 -7.72 -1.76
N GLY A 99 16.20 -6.95 -0.84
CA GLY A 99 16.89 -5.90 -0.06
C GLY A 99 17.34 -4.67 -0.84
N SER A 100 17.55 -4.77 -2.16
CA SER A 100 18.05 -3.67 -2.98
C SER A 100 17.67 -3.80 -4.46
N PRO A 101 17.61 -2.68 -5.20
CA PRO A 101 17.49 -2.70 -6.65
C PRO A 101 18.62 -3.47 -7.35
N ALA A 102 19.83 -3.49 -6.78
CA ALA A 102 20.97 -4.23 -7.32
C ALA A 102 20.77 -5.75 -7.24
N ALA A 103 20.25 -6.23 -6.10
CA ALA A 103 19.90 -7.63 -5.93
C ALA A 103 18.70 -8.05 -6.79
N LEU A 104 17.70 -7.18 -6.97
CA LEU A 104 16.62 -7.38 -7.95
C LEU A 104 17.16 -7.50 -9.38
N ARG A 105 18.13 -6.65 -9.74
CA ARG A 105 18.81 -6.73 -11.04
C ARG A 105 19.57 -8.05 -11.19
N LYS A 106 20.31 -8.49 -10.15
CA LYS A 106 21.04 -9.78 -10.13
C LYS A 106 20.10 -10.99 -10.21
N ALA A 107 18.93 -10.91 -9.58
CA ALA A 107 17.90 -11.94 -9.66
C ALA A 107 17.25 -12.04 -11.05
N GLY A 108 17.37 -10.98 -11.86
CA GLY A 108 16.75 -10.88 -13.18
C GLY A 108 15.22 -10.74 -13.09
N ARG A 109 14.56 -10.75 -14.25
CA ARG A 109 13.10 -10.54 -14.34
C ARG A 109 12.24 -11.72 -13.87
N ARG A 110 12.76 -12.95 -13.99
CA ARG A 110 11.97 -14.19 -13.80
C ARG A 110 11.77 -14.52 -12.32
N ARG A 111 12.86 -14.53 -11.54
CA ARG A 111 12.82 -14.95 -10.13
C ARG A 111 11.90 -14.09 -9.25
N PRO A 112 11.98 -12.73 -9.27
CA PRO A 112 11.07 -11.89 -8.49
C PRO A 112 9.60 -12.04 -8.95
N ALA A 113 9.39 -12.22 -10.26
CA ALA A 113 8.07 -12.41 -10.82
C ALA A 113 7.45 -13.75 -10.38
N GLU A 114 8.19 -14.86 -10.44
CA GLU A 114 7.74 -16.19 -10.00
C GLU A 114 7.39 -16.22 -8.53
N VAL A 115 8.21 -15.57 -7.70
CA VAL A 115 8.01 -15.48 -6.25
C VAL A 115 6.70 -14.75 -5.92
N ILE A 116 6.41 -13.63 -6.60
CA ILE A 116 5.26 -12.78 -6.25
C ILE A 116 4.00 -13.11 -7.03
N ARG A 117 4.10 -13.72 -8.22
CA ARG A 117 2.97 -14.00 -9.10
C ARG A 117 1.79 -14.70 -8.41
N PRO A 118 2.00 -15.70 -7.52
CA PRO A 118 0.90 -16.36 -6.81
C PRO A 118 0.17 -15.42 -5.85
N LYS A 119 0.87 -14.43 -5.26
CA LYS A 119 0.35 -13.55 -4.21
C LYS A 119 -0.18 -12.21 -4.76
N ALA A 120 0.43 -11.69 -5.83
CA ALA A 120 0.08 -10.38 -6.39
C ALA A 120 0.33 -10.29 -7.91
N PRO A 121 -0.57 -10.83 -8.75
CA PRO A 121 -0.38 -10.89 -10.20
C PRO A 121 -0.27 -9.51 -10.87
N ARG A 122 -1.04 -8.50 -10.40
CA ARG A 122 -0.99 -7.12 -10.91
C ARG A 122 0.34 -6.42 -10.61
N ILE A 123 1.01 -6.79 -9.52
CA ILE A 123 2.33 -6.25 -9.15
C ILE A 123 3.40 -6.90 -10.02
N THR A 124 3.35 -8.22 -10.17
CA THR A 124 4.22 -8.95 -11.10
C THR A 124 4.14 -8.40 -12.52
N GLN A 125 2.93 -8.12 -13.03
CA GLN A 125 2.77 -7.50 -14.36
C GLN A 125 3.40 -6.11 -14.44
N ALA A 126 3.26 -5.28 -13.40
CA ALA A 126 3.88 -3.95 -13.37
C ALA A 126 5.42 -4.04 -13.36
N LEU A 127 6.00 -4.97 -12.60
CA LEU A 127 7.44 -5.24 -12.59
C LEU A 127 7.95 -5.72 -13.95
N LEU A 128 7.23 -6.65 -14.59
CA LEU A 128 7.57 -7.14 -15.92
C LEU A 128 7.46 -6.05 -17.00
N ARG A 129 6.46 -5.17 -16.91
CA ARG A 129 6.33 -3.99 -17.79
C ARG A 129 7.49 -3.03 -17.61
N LEU A 130 7.87 -2.73 -16.36
CA LEU A 130 9.03 -1.89 -16.06
C LEU A 130 10.32 -2.47 -16.65
N ALA A 131 10.54 -3.78 -16.46
CA ALA A 131 11.69 -4.48 -17.01
C ALA A 131 11.73 -4.43 -18.55
N ARG A 132 10.58 -4.65 -19.21
CA ARG A 132 10.47 -4.51 -20.67
C ARG A 132 10.75 -3.09 -21.13
N HIS A 133 10.14 -2.09 -20.49
CA HIS A 133 10.31 -0.70 -20.85
C HIS A 133 11.77 -0.25 -20.77
N ARG A 134 12.52 -0.68 -19.74
CA ARG A 134 13.97 -0.41 -19.65
C ARG A 134 14.78 -1.02 -20.79
N ILE A 135 14.48 -2.26 -21.16
CA ILE A 135 15.16 -2.92 -22.29
C ILE A 135 14.85 -2.17 -23.60
N SER A 136 13.58 -1.81 -23.81
CA SER A 136 13.17 -1.03 -24.99
C SER A 136 13.85 0.34 -25.06
N VAL A 137 13.98 1.03 -23.92
CA VAL A 137 14.68 2.33 -23.85
C VAL A 137 16.17 2.16 -24.14
N LEU A 138 16.85 1.18 -23.53
CA LEU A 138 18.27 0.92 -23.82
C LEU A 138 18.50 0.55 -25.29
N PHE A 139 17.62 -0.27 -25.87
CA PHE A 139 17.71 -0.61 -27.28
C PHE A 139 17.49 0.61 -28.18
N ALA A 140 16.53 1.49 -27.85
CA ALA A 140 16.31 2.73 -28.57
C ALA A 140 17.50 3.70 -28.46
N MET A 141 18.11 3.83 -27.27
CA MET A 141 19.34 4.61 -27.06
C MET A 141 20.50 4.08 -27.90
N LEU A 142 20.74 2.76 -27.87
CA LEU A 142 21.82 2.13 -28.61
C LEU A 142 21.62 2.24 -30.12
N ARG A 143 20.37 2.19 -30.59
CA ARG A 143 20.03 2.30 -32.02
C ARG A 143 20.08 3.75 -32.53
N GLY A 144 19.70 4.73 -31.70
CA GLY A 144 19.53 6.13 -32.10
C GLY A 144 20.60 7.09 -31.59
N GLY A 145 21.51 6.67 -30.71
CA GLY A 145 22.52 7.53 -30.09
C GLY A 145 21.97 8.57 -29.11
N ILE A 146 20.68 8.51 -28.76
CA ILE A 146 20.01 9.52 -27.93
C ILE A 146 19.94 9.02 -26.48
N PHE A 147 20.44 9.83 -25.53
CA PHE A 147 20.33 9.52 -24.11
C PHE A 147 18.90 9.74 -23.59
N TYR A 148 18.48 8.95 -22.59
CA TYR A 148 17.19 9.14 -21.93
C TYR A 148 17.22 10.44 -21.15
N GLN A 149 16.33 11.36 -21.51
CA GLN A 149 15.99 12.49 -20.67
C GLN A 149 14.80 12.10 -19.79
N PRO A 150 14.95 12.07 -18.45
CA PRO A 150 13.82 11.86 -17.57
C PRO A 150 12.79 12.97 -17.78
N GLY A 151 11.56 12.59 -18.13
CA GLY A 151 10.44 13.53 -18.13
C GLY A 151 10.22 14.11 -16.73
N PRO A 152 9.78 15.37 -16.62
CA PRO A 152 9.61 16.04 -15.33
C PRO A 152 8.69 15.20 -14.42
N PRO A 153 8.98 15.16 -13.10
CA PRO A 153 8.12 14.45 -12.16
C PRO A 153 6.70 15.02 -12.26
N ARG A 154 5.72 14.16 -12.56
CA ARG A 154 4.32 14.55 -12.46
C ARG A 154 4.01 14.73 -10.99
N LEU A 155 3.96 15.99 -10.54
CA LEU A 155 3.42 16.38 -9.25
C LEU A 155 1.94 15.97 -9.25
N ILE A 156 1.59 15.04 -8.36
CA ILE A 156 0.21 14.70 -7.99
C ILE A 156 0.03 15.23 -6.58
#